data_AF-A0A350D8H5-F1
#
_entry.id   AF-A0A350D8H5-F1
#
_cell.length_a   1.000
_cell.length_b   1.000
_cell.length_c   1.000
_cell.angle_alpha   90.00
_cell.angle_beta   90.00
_cell.angle_gamma   90.00
#
_symmetry.space_group_name_H-M   'P 1'
#
loop_
_entity.id
_entity.type
_entity.pdbx_description
1 polymer ?
#
loop_
_entity_poly.entity_id
_entity_poly.type
_entity_poly.pdbx_seq_one_letter_code
_entity_poly.pdbx_strand_id
1 'polypeptide(L)'
;MAKLVALSDEARRRRNLSSAFLKNLELMIASVKDYVDIKKKINLNLGRMDMRVGDARRLSLESESIDGIVTPPPYSIALDYVANDAHALKALGYDLPEIREEFIGVRGTGQVKIDLYNEDMKESLKEMFRVLKPNRYAVIVIGNATYLSNEIRTIESTVSYAQKIGFDLVTNIDKIIFGLYNVMQKENILIFKKKNAIKVHNQEQYIKQLEEVIGKFLEPFTTLNL
;
A
#
# COMPACT_ATOMS: atom_id res chain seq x y z
N MET A 1 19.43 7.73 -12.42
CA MET A 1 19.53 6.73 -11.34
C MET A 1 20.98 6.42 -10.94
N ALA A 2 21.85 5.95 -11.84
CA ALA A 2 23.26 5.62 -11.52
C ALA A 2 24.01 6.73 -10.75
N LYS A 3 23.85 8.00 -11.16
CA LYS A 3 24.42 9.17 -10.46
C LYS A 3 23.92 9.30 -9.02
N LEU A 4 22.63 9.11 -8.77
CA LEU A 4 22.04 9.22 -7.42
C LEU A 4 22.56 8.11 -6.50
N VAL A 5 22.66 6.88 -7.02
CA VAL A 5 23.25 5.75 -6.28
C VAL A 5 24.72 6.02 -5.97
N ALA A 6 25.47 6.54 -6.93
CA ALA A 6 26.88 6.88 -6.74
C ALA A 6 27.09 7.98 -5.69
N LEU A 7 26.26 9.04 -5.69
CA LEU A 7 26.27 10.09 -4.67
C LEU A 7 25.96 9.54 -3.28
N SER A 8 24.99 8.63 -3.18
CA SER A 8 24.64 7.95 -1.92
C SER A 8 25.79 7.05 -1.43
N ASP A 9 26.42 6.29 -2.33
CA ASP A 9 27.57 5.44 -2.04
C ASP A 9 28.82 6.24 -1.61
N GLU A 10 29.11 7.36 -2.25
CA GLU A 10 30.21 8.26 -1.87
C GLU A 10 29.99 8.80 -0.47
N ALA A 11 28.82 9.39 -0.21
CA ALA A 11 28.52 10.02 1.07
C ALA A 11 28.50 9.02 2.23
N ARG A 12 28.03 7.79 2.01
CA ARG A 12 27.83 6.79 3.07
C ARG A 12 28.97 5.79 3.21
N ARG A 13 29.60 5.40 2.10
CA ARG A 13 30.59 4.31 2.05
C ARG A 13 31.98 4.82 1.65
N ARG A 14 32.15 6.14 1.46
CA ARG A 14 33.40 6.79 1.05
C ARG A 14 33.98 6.19 -0.23
N ARG A 15 33.11 5.71 -1.13
CA ARG A 15 33.52 5.20 -2.44
C ARG A 15 33.83 6.36 -3.37
N ASN A 16 34.78 6.16 -4.28
CA ASN A 16 35.04 7.15 -5.33
C ASN A 16 33.81 7.28 -6.25
N LEU A 17 33.34 8.52 -6.44
CA LEU A 17 32.11 8.80 -7.19
C LEU A 17 32.16 8.29 -8.62
N SER A 18 33.26 8.53 -9.34
CA SER A 18 33.40 8.16 -10.75
C SER A 18 33.38 6.65 -10.93
N SER A 19 34.12 5.90 -10.11
CA SER A 19 34.15 4.44 -10.20
C SER A 19 32.81 3.82 -9.76
N ALA A 20 32.17 4.35 -8.72
CA ALA A 20 30.83 3.91 -8.29
C ALA A 20 29.78 4.20 -9.37
N PHE A 21 29.85 5.37 -10.02
CA PHE A 21 28.96 5.74 -11.11
C PHE A 21 29.10 4.79 -12.29
N LEU A 22 30.32 4.56 -12.79
CA LEU A 22 30.57 3.67 -13.92
C LEU A 22 30.09 2.25 -13.62
N LYS A 23 30.45 1.70 -12.45
CA LYS A 23 30.01 0.38 -12.03
C LYS A 23 28.47 0.26 -11.99
N ASN A 24 27.80 1.24 -11.39
CA ASN A 24 26.33 1.23 -11.31
C ASN A 24 25.69 1.39 -12.69
N LEU A 25 26.28 2.20 -13.58
CA LEU A 25 25.82 2.37 -14.96
C LEU A 25 25.93 1.06 -15.74
N GLU A 26 27.07 0.37 -15.65
CA GLU A 26 27.28 -0.93 -16.29
C GLU A 26 26.26 -1.97 -15.84
N LEU A 27 26.00 -2.06 -14.53
CA LEU A 27 24.99 -2.97 -13.97
C LEU A 27 23.57 -2.63 -14.48
N MET A 28 23.22 -1.35 -14.54
CA MET A 28 21.92 -0.93 -15.08
C MET A 28 21.79 -1.25 -16.57
N ILE A 29 22.85 -1.04 -17.36
CA ILE A 29 22.86 -1.40 -18.78
C ILE A 29 22.72 -2.92 -18.96
N ALA A 30 23.44 -3.72 -18.17
CA ALA A 30 23.35 -5.17 -18.20
C ALA A 30 21.91 -5.63 -17.91
N SER A 31 21.29 -5.09 -16.85
CA SER A 31 19.90 -5.39 -16.49
C SER A 31 18.90 -5.07 -17.62
N VAL A 32 19.08 -3.94 -18.32
CA VAL A 32 18.24 -3.58 -19.48
C VAL A 32 18.49 -4.52 -20.66
N LYS A 33 19.73 -4.95 -20.91
CA LYS A 33 20.05 -5.93 -21.96
C LYS A 33 19.39 -7.27 -21.68
N ASP A 34 19.53 -7.78 -20.46
CA ASP A 34 18.89 -9.03 -20.03
C ASP A 34 17.37 -8.98 -20.23
N TYR A 35 16.74 -7.86 -19.88
CA TYR A 35 15.32 -7.64 -20.12
C TYR A 35 14.95 -7.70 -21.62
N VAL A 36 15.70 -7.02 -22.48
CA VAL A 36 15.48 -7.02 -23.94
C VAL A 36 15.64 -8.43 -24.52
N ASP A 37 16.64 -9.18 -24.05
CA ASP A 37 16.93 -10.52 -24.54
C ASP A 37 15.85 -11.52 -24.09
N ILE A 38 15.41 -11.45 -22.84
CA ILE A 38 14.28 -12.25 -22.33
C ILE A 38 13.01 -11.92 -23.11
N LYS A 39 12.71 -10.63 -23.34
CA LYS A 39 11.55 -10.20 -24.14
C LYS A 39 11.55 -10.88 -25.51
N LYS A 40 12.69 -10.88 -26.21
CA LYS A 40 12.84 -11.55 -27.51
C LYS A 40 12.67 -13.07 -27.38
N LYS A 41 13.34 -13.68 -26.40
CA LYS A 41 13.36 -15.13 -26.19
C LYS A 41 11.96 -15.71 -25.94
N ILE A 42 11.11 -15.00 -25.21
CA ILE A 42 9.75 -15.46 -24.89
C ILE A 42 8.67 -14.80 -25.77
N ASN A 43 9.06 -14.02 -26.78
CA ASN A 43 8.16 -13.27 -27.65
C ASN A 43 7.12 -12.42 -26.87
N LEU A 44 7.59 -11.70 -25.84
CA LEU A 44 6.71 -10.94 -24.95
C LEU A 44 6.25 -9.62 -25.60
N ASN A 45 4.94 -9.48 -25.75
CA ASN A 45 4.30 -8.22 -26.10
C ASN A 45 4.13 -7.36 -24.85
N LEU A 46 4.75 -6.18 -24.84
CA LEU A 46 4.66 -5.25 -23.71
C LEU A 46 3.37 -4.45 -23.78
N GLY A 47 2.73 -4.27 -22.63
CA GLY A 47 1.60 -3.35 -22.47
C GLY A 47 2.02 -1.89 -22.52
N ARG A 48 1.03 -0.99 -22.53
CA ARG A 48 1.27 0.45 -22.33
C ARG A 48 1.67 0.69 -20.87
N MET A 49 2.68 1.52 -20.67
CA MET A 49 3.12 1.95 -19.35
C MET A 49 2.67 3.38 -19.11
N ASP A 50 2.09 3.63 -17.94
CA ASP A 50 1.76 4.97 -17.45
C ASP A 50 2.39 5.11 -16.06
N MET A 51 3.23 6.13 -15.90
CA MET A 51 3.92 6.44 -14.63
C MET A 51 3.53 7.85 -14.22
N ARG A 52 3.00 7.98 -13.00
CA ARG A 52 2.56 9.25 -12.44
C ARG A 52 3.15 9.44 -11.06
N VAL A 53 3.52 10.68 -10.75
CA VAL A 53 3.80 11.10 -9.37
C VAL A 53 2.46 11.30 -8.67
N GLY A 54 2.30 10.76 -7.47
CA GLY A 54 1.06 10.89 -6.71
C GLY A 54 1.15 10.28 -5.31
N ASP A 55 0.11 10.52 -4.51
CA ASP A 55 -0.01 10.05 -3.14
C ASP A 55 -1.02 8.88 -3.09
N ALA A 56 -0.61 7.75 -2.51
CA ALA A 56 -1.46 6.57 -2.37
C ALA A 56 -2.71 6.82 -1.50
N ARG A 57 -2.66 7.85 -0.63
CA ARG A 57 -3.77 8.31 0.21
C ARG A 57 -4.80 9.11 -0.58
N ARG A 58 -4.46 9.55 -1.81
CA ARG A 58 -5.33 10.33 -2.70
C ARG A 58 -4.94 10.13 -4.17
N LEU A 59 -5.46 9.09 -4.79
CA LEU A 59 -5.17 8.73 -6.17
C LEU A 59 -5.94 9.62 -7.16
N SER A 60 -5.24 10.22 -8.12
CA SER A 60 -5.83 10.89 -9.28
C SER A 60 -6.30 9.86 -10.32
N LEU A 61 -7.22 9.00 -9.90
CA LEU A 61 -7.85 7.95 -10.69
C LEU A 61 -9.34 7.91 -10.38
N GLU A 62 -10.14 7.62 -11.38
CA GLU A 62 -11.59 7.46 -11.23
C GLU A 62 -11.93 6.25 -10.36
N SER A 63 -13.07 6.32 -9.69
CA SER A 63 -13.62 5.17 -8.96
C SER A 63 -13.87 4.02 -9.93
N GLU A 64 -13.61 2.79 -9.47
CA GLU A 64 -13.88 1.56 -10.22
C GLU A 64 -13.25 1.54 -11.64
N SER A 65 -12.03 2.08 -11.78
CA SER A 65 -11.29 2.17 -13.03
C SER A 65 -10.22 1.09 -13.20
N ILE A 66 -9.78 0.47 -12.10
CA ILE A 66 -8.63 -0.45 -12.06
C ILE A 66 -9.08 -1.91 -11.95
N ASP A 67 -8.45 -2.79 -12.75
CA ASP A 67 -8.77 -4.23 -12.79
C ASP A 67 -7.99 -5.08 -11.79
N GLY A 68 -6.92 -4.55 -11.20
CA GLY A 68 -6.13 -5.23 -10.19
C GLY A 68 -5.09 -4.30 -9.57
N ILE A 69 -4.77 -4.53 -8.30
CA ILE A 69 -3.74 -3.79 -7.56
C ILE A 69 -2.73 -4.79 -7.04
N VAL A 70 -1.44 -4.48 -7.19
CA VAL A 70 -0.34 -5.24 -6.56
C VAL A 70 0.61 -4.22 -5.97
N THR A 71 0.85 -4.30 -4.65
CA THR A 71 1.73 -3.34 -3.98
C THR A 71 2.37 -3.92 -2.72
N PRO A 72 3.64 -3.63 -2.46
CA PRO A 72 4.15 -3.54 -1.10
C PRO A 72 3.95 -2.10 -0.56
N PRO A 73 3.26 -1.90 0.58
CA PRO A 73 3.28 -0.62 1.25
C PRO A 73 4.69 -0.35 1.82
N PRO A 74 5.03 0.91 2.10
CA PRO A 74 6.37 1.25 2.54
C PRO A 74 6.62 0.74 3.98
N TYR A 75 7.80 0.15 4.21
CA TYR A 75 8.21 -0.39 5.52
C TYR A 75 8.73 0.70 6.47
N SER A 76 8.27 1.94 6.30
CA SER A 76 8.90 3.15 6.83
C SER A 76 8.90 3.24 8.35
N ILE A 77 8.03 2.48 9.03
CA ILE A 77 8.07 2.40 10.48
C ILE A 77 9.46 1.93 10.95
N ALA A 78 10.03 0.94 10.27
CA ALA A 78 11.34 0.37 10.57
C ALA A 78 12.50 1.10 9.87
N LEU A 79 12.25 1.81 8.76
CA LEU A 79 13.28 2.48 7.96
C LEU A 79 12.87 3.91 7.58
N ASP A 80 13.63 4.91 8.02
CA ASP A 80 13.41 6.29 7.57
C ASP A 80 13.99 6.47 6.15
N TYR A 81 13.15 6.33 5.11
CA TYR A 81 13.56 6.49 3.72
C TYR A 81 14.06 7.91 3.40
N VAL A 82 13.52 8.95 4.05
CA VAL A 82 13.94 10.33 3.77
C VAL A 82 15.33 10.58 4.33
N ALA A 83 15.61 10.12 5.56
CA ALA A 83 16.95 10.14 6.10
C ALA A 83 17.89 9.21 5.31
N ASN A 84 17.37 8.07 4.86
CA ASN A 84 18.15 7.09 4.12
C ASN A 84 18.62 7.65 2.76
N ASP A 85 17.73 8.30 2.04
CA ASP A 85 18.00 8.77 0.68
C ASP A 85 18.23 10.28 0.61
N ALA A 86 18.53 10.91 1.77
CA ALA A 86 18.73 12.35 1.92
C ALA A 86 19.65 12.98 0.86
N HIS A 87 20.79 12.34 0.55
CA HIS A 87 21.72 12.85 -0.47
C HIS A 87 21.14 12.77 -1.88
N ALA A 88 20.41 11.71 -2.19
CA ALA A 88 19.76 11.55 -3.49
C ALA A 88 18.58 12.52 -3.65
N LEU A 89 17.75 12.68 -2.61
CA LEU A 89 16.63 13.61 -2.58
C LEU A 89 17.10 15.07 -2.74
N LYS A 90 18.15 15.47 -2.01
CA LYS A 90 18.77 16.80 -2.18
C LYS A 90 19.32 17.00 -3.60
N ALA A 91 19.96 15.99 -4.18
CA ALA A 91 20.47 16.06 -5.54
C ALA A 91 19.36 16.16 -6.61
N LEU A 92 18.15 15.72 -6.27
CA LEU A 92 16.94 15.90 -7.09
C LEU A 92 16.25 17.25 -6.85
N GLY A 93 16.74 18.07 -5.91
CA GLY A 93 16.20 19.40 -5.60
C GLY A 93 15.07 19.40 -4.58
N TYR A 94 14.83 18.30 -3.87
CA TYR A 94 13.81 18.24 -2.82
C TYR A 94 14.31 18.85 -1.50
N ASP A 95 13.42 19.57 -0.83
CA ASP A 95 13.56 19.91 0.57
C ASP A 95 13.19 18.70 1.45
N LEU A 96 14.05 18.34 2.40
CA LEU A 96 13.89 17.12 3.19
C LEU A 96 12.79 17.22 4.26
N PRO A 97 12.64 18.34 4.98
CA PRO A 97 11.46 18.59 5.79
C PRO A 97 10.14 18.47 5.02
N GLU A 98 10.02 19.16 3.87
CA GLU A 98 8.78 19.16 3.08
C GLU A 98 8.41 17.76 2.57
N ILE A 99 9.34 17.06 1.92
CA ILE A 99 9.06 15.73 1.36
C ILE A 99 8.77 14.67 2.44
N ARG A 100 9.25 14.88 3.67
CA ARG A 100 8.94 13.97 4.80
C ARG A 100 7.45 13.98 5.12
N GLU A 101 6.76 15.09 4.93
CA GLU A 101 5.32 15.17 5.15
C GLU A 101 4.50 14.39 4.11
N GLU A 102 5.08 14.17 2.92
CA GLU A 102 4.47 13.38 1.85
C GLU A 102 4.68 11.86 2.02
N PHE A 103 5.73 11.44 2.73
CA PHE A 103 6.04 10.03 2.90
C PHE A 103 5.21 9.36 4.00
N ILE A 104 4.65 8.20 3.66
CA ILE A 104 3.95 7.34 4.61
C ILE A 104 4.97 6.72 5.58
N GLY A 105 4.70 6.86 6.88
CA GLY A 105 5.42 6.16 7.96
C GLY A 105 6.79 6.69 8.36
N VAL A 106 7.18 7.89 7.94
CA VAL A 106 8.42 8.57 8.40
C VAL A 106 8.17 9.79 9.29
N ARG A 107 6.90 10.11 9.54
CA ARG A 107 6.44 11.27 10.32
C ARG A 107 6.24 10.92 11.79
N GLY A 108 6.45 11.89 12.67
CA GLY A 108 6.29 11.74 14.12
C GLY A 108 7.34 10.82 14.77
N THR A 109 7.22 10.66 16.10
CA THR A 109 8.13 9.85 16.92
C THR A 109 7.35 9.00 17.91
N GLY A 110 7.91 7.89 18.38
CA GLY A 110 7.26 7.08 19.40
C GLY A 110 5.94 6.49 18.90
N GLN A 111 4.91 6.54 19.74
CA GLN A 111 3.57 6.07 19.41
C GLN A 111 2.91 6.86 18.27
N VAL A 112 3.13 8.18 18.22
CA VAL A 112 2.56 9.06 17.18
C VAL A 112 2.98 8.62 15.78
N LYS A 113 4.21 8.12 15.61
CA LYS A 113 4.69 7.57 14.34
C LYS A 113 3.83 6.39 13.86
N ILE A 114 3.49 5.50 14.78
CA ILE A 114 2.70 4.30 14.51
C ILE A 114 1.27 4.69 14.16
N ASP A 115 0.71 5.65 14.89
CA ASP A 115 -0.65 6.13 14.67
C ASP A 115 -0.78 6.80 13.30
N LEU A 116 0.14 7.71 12.95
CA LEU A 116 0.20 8.36 11.64
C LEU A 116 0.35 7.35 10.49
N TYR A 117 1.24 6.36 10.65
CA TYR A 117 1.36 5.29 9.65
C TYR A 117 0.05 4.51 9.49
N ASN A 118 -0.60 4.14 10.59
CA ASN A 118 -1.85 3.40 10.54
C ASN A 118 -2.96 4.22 9.88
N GLU A 119 -3.01 5.53 10.12
CA GLU A 119 -3.94 6.45 9.43
C GLU A 119 -3.65 6.53 7.93
N ASP A 120 -2.39 6.72 7.53
CA ASP A 120 -1.99 6.74 6.13
C ASP A 120 -2.34 5.43 5.40
N MET A 121 -2.13 4.29 6.06
CA MET A 121 -2.49 2.98 5.53
C MET A 121 -4.00 2.81 5.37
N LYS A 122 -4.80 3.34 6.31
CA LYS A 122 -6.27 3.33 6.21
C LYS A 122 -6.75 4.15 5.01
N GLU A 123 -6.23 5.35 4.82
CA GLU A 123 -6.58 6.18 3.65
C GLU A 123 -6.13 5.53 2.35
N SER A 124 -4.94 4.92 2.32
CA SER A 124 -4.46 4.17 1.16
C SER A 124 -5.37 2.97 0.83
N LEU A 125 -5.83 2.22 1.84
CA LEU A 125 -6.76 1.10 1.64
C LEU A 125 -8.13 1.57 1.12
N LYS A 126 -8.64 2.71 1.60
CA LYS A 126 -9.86 3.33 1.07
C LYS A 126 -9.71 3.71 -0.40
N GLU A 127 -8.59 4.32 -0.78
CA GLU A 127 -8.33 4.69 -2.17
C GLU A 127 -8.18 3.46 -3.06
N MET A 128 -7.48 2.42 -2.59
CA MET A 128 -7.42 1.13 -3.29
C MET A 128 -8.82 0.56 -3.51
N PHE A 129 -9.68 0.56 -2.48
CA PHE A 129 -11.06 0.10 -2.60
C PHE A 129 -11.88 0.95 -3.59
N ARG A 130 -11.71 2.27 -3.54
CA ARG A 130 -12.43 3.22 -4.41
C ARG A 130 -12.11 2.98 -5.88
N VAL A 131 -10.83 2.92 -6.24
CA VAL A 131 -10.38 2.81 -7.65
C VAL A 131 -10.54 1.40 -8.21
N LEU A 132 -10.53 0.36 -7.37
CA LEU A 132 -10.66 -1.02 -7.82
C LEU A 132 -12.09 -1.32 -8.28
N LYS A 133 -12.25 -2.00 -9.41
CA LYS A 133 -13.56 -2.47 -9.88
C LYS A 133 -14.15 -3.55 -8.95
N PRO A 134 -15.49 -3.69 -8.88
CA PRO A 134 -16.12 -4.79 -8.16
C PRO A 134 -15.62 -6.17 -8.65
N ASN A 135 -15.50 -7.12 -7.72
CA ASN A 135 -14.98 -8.48 -7.97
C ASN A 135 -13.53 -8.57 -8.45
N ARG A 136 -12.77 -7.47 -8.39
CA ARG A 136 -11.33 -7.47 -8.68
C ARG A 136 -10.50 -7.59 -7.40
N TYR A 137 -9.21 -7.79 -7.61
CA TYR A 137 -8.28 -8.19 -6.56
C TYR A 137 -7.27 -7.09 -6.23
N ALA A 138 -6.97 -6.94 -4.95
CA ALA A 138 -5.84 -6.19 -4.44
C ALA A 138 -4.90 -7.14 -3.72
N VAL A 139 -3.64 -7.18 -4.14
CA VAL A 139 -2.58 -7.98 -3.54
C VAL A 139 -1.64 -7.06 -2.79
N ILE A 140 -1.54 -7.26 -1.48
CA ILE A 140 -0.71 -6.45 -0.59
C ILE A 140 0.36 -7.34 0.02
N VAL A 141 1.63 -7.03 -0.23
CA VAL A 141 2.77 -7.75 0.37
C VAL A 141 3.24 -6.96 1.58
N ILE A 142 3.00 -7.47 2.79
CA ILE A 142 3.25 -6.71 4.03
C ILE A 142 3.75 -7.63 5.14
N GLY A 143 4.72 -7.17 5.91
CA GLY A 143 5.21 -7.82 7.12
C GLY A 143 4.84 -7.04 8.37
N ASN A 144 4.92 -7.68 9.53
CA ASN A 144 4.85 -6.95 10.79
C ASN A 144 6.09 -6.07 10.94
N ALA A 145 5.87 -4.80 11.29
CA ALA A 145 6.95 -3.89 11.59
C ALA A 145 7.47 -4.12 13.01
N THR A 146 8.74 -3.79 13.24
CA THR A 146 9.30 -3.70 14.59
C THR A 146 9.74 -2.27 14.84
N TYR A 147 9.28 -1.68 15.95
CA TYR A 147 9.66 -0.33 16.36
C TYR A 147 10.01 -0.31 17.84
N LEU A 148 11.20 0.18 18.18
CA LEU A 148 11.73 0.20 19.55
C LEU A 148 11.58 -1.17 20.26
N SER A 149 11.92 -2.25 19.55
CA SER A 149 11.81 -3.64 20.02
C SER A 149 10.39 -4.16 20.27
N ASN A 150 9.36 -3.38 19.93
CA ASN A 150 7.97 -3.83 19.97
C ASN A 150 7.50 -4.22 18.57
N GLU A 151 6.88 -5.39 18.46
CA GLU A 151 6.22 -5.81 17.23
C GLU A 151 4.91 -5.04 17.03
N ILE A 152 4.73 -4.51 15.83
CA ILE A 152 3.51 -3.86 15.39
C ILE A 152 2.78 -4.83 14.47
N ARG A 153 1.59 -5.26 14.91
CA ARG A 153 0.65 -6.16 14.23
C ARG A 153 0.03 -5.53 12.99
N THR A 154 0.89 -5.28 12.00
CA THR A 154 0.58 -4.50 10.80
C THR A 154 -0.27 -5.34 9.85
N ILE A 155 0.01 -6.64 9.78
CA ILE A 155 -0.76 -7.60 8.97
C ILE A 155 -2.21 -7.63 9.46
N GLU A 156 -2.41 -7.86 10.76
CA GLU A 156 -3.73 -8.00 11.37
C GLU A 156 -4.53 -6.70 11.27
N SER A 157 -3.88 -5.56 11.52
CA SER A 157 -4.50 -4.23 11.39
C SER A 157 -4.93 -3.94 9.96
N THR A 158 -4.10 -4.31 8.98
CA THR A 158 -4.40 -4.17 7.54
C THR A 158 -5.58 -5.05 7.14
N VAL A 159 -5.57 -6.33 7.52
CA VAL A 159 -6.66 -7.27 7.24
C VAL A 159 -7.97 -6.80 7.85
N SER A 160 -7.96 -6.48 9.15
CA SER A 160 -9.13 -6.02 9.90
C SER A 160 -9.75 -4.78 9.26
N TYR A 161 -8.93 -3.79 8.92
CA TYR A 161 -9.43 -2.56 8.31
C TYR A 161 -9.91 -2.78 6.87
N ALA A 162 -9.17 -3.53 6.05
CA ALA A 162 -9.58 -3.86 4.69
C ALA A 162 -10.96 -4.55 4.67
N GLN A 163 -11.17 -5.51 5.58
CA GLN A 163 -12.46 -6.17 5.73
C GLN A 163 -13.57 -5.21 6.15
N LYS A 164 -13.29 -4.30 7.10
CA LYS A 164 -14.23 -3.28 7.55
C LYS A 164 -14.72 -2.36 6.42
N ILE A 165 -13.85 -2.01 5.48
CA ILE A 165 -14.22 -1.14 4.34
C ILE A 165 -14.84 -1.90 3.15
N GLY A 166 -14.92 -3.24 3.20
CA GLY A 166 -15.64 -4.05 2.22
C GLY A 166 -14.79 -4.99 1.37
N PHE A 167 -13.49 -5.15 1.65
CA PHE A 167 -12.71 -6.24 1.06
C PHE A 167 -13.06 -7.59 1.71
N ASP A 168 -12.88 -8.67 0.96
CA ASP A 168 -12.79 -10.02 1.48
C ASP A 168 -11.34 -10.48 1.40
N LEU A 169 -10.77 -10.97 2.50
CA LEU A 169 -9.50 -11.68 2.47
C LEU A 169 -9.75 -13.07 1.87
N VAL A 170 -9.23 -13.30 0.67
CA VAL A 170 -9.35 -14.57 -0.05
C VAL A 170 -8.23 -15.52 0.36
N THR A 171 -7.01 -15.01 0.51
CA THR A 171 -5.84 -15.82 0.85
C THR A 171 -4.82 -14.97 1.60
N ASN A 172 -4.16 -15.59 2.56
CA ASN A 172 -2.98 -15.08 3.22
C ASN A 172 -1.84 -16.10 3.03
N ILE A 173 -0.77 -15.70 2.31
CA ILE A 173 0.36 -16.59 2.01
C ILE A 173 1.58 -16.10 2.78
N ASP A 174 2.15 -16.97 3.60
CA ASP A 174 3.43 -16.69 4.27
C ASP A 174 4.57 -16.69 3.25
N LYS A 175 5.40 -15.64 3.33
CA LYS A 175 6.58 -15.44 2.51
C LYS A 175 7.78 -15.16 3.41
N ILE A 176 8.75 -16.07 3.37
CA ILE A 176 10.01 -15.90 4.10
C ILE A 176 10.97 -15.10 3.24
N ILE A 177 11.62 -14.10 3.83
CA ILE A 177 12.69 -13.31 3.22
C ILE A 177 13.98 -13.54 3.99
N PHE A 178 15.05 -13.78 3.23
CA PHE A 178 16.40 -13.71 3.73
C PHE A 178 16.92 -12.28 3.56
N GLY A 179 17.03 -11.56 4.67
CA GLY A 179 17.56 -10.19 4.66
C GLY A 179 19.06 -10.14 4.40
N LEU A 180 19.60 -8.92 4.25
CA LEU A 180 21.02 -8.60 4.02
C LEU A 180 22.00 -9.11 5.10
N TYR A 181 21.51 -9.74 6.17
CA TYR A 181 22.29 -10.29 7.29
C TYR A 181 21.89 -11.71 7.69
N ASN A 182 21.28 -12.48 6.79
CA ASN A 182 20.72 -13.83 7.08
C ASN A 182 19.66 -13.84 8.20
N VAL A 183 19.10 -12.68 8.54
CA VAL A 183 17.96 -12.59 9.45
C VAL A 183 16.71 -12.99 8.66
N MET A 184 16.03 -14.03 9.14
CA MET A 184 14.77 -14.49 8.57
C MET A 184 13.67 -13.50 8.95
N GLN A 185 13.10 -12.84 7.95
CA GLN A 185 11.93 -11.99 8.13
C GLN A 185 10.72 -12.67 7.49
N LYS A 186 9.56 -12.55 8.15
CA LYS A 186 8.29 -13.06 7.64
C LYS A 186 7.48 -11.90 7.10
N GLU A 187 7.03 -12.04 5.87
CA GLU A 187 6.00 -11.20 5.26
C GLU A 187 4.84 -12.06 4.80
N ASN A 188 3.73 -11.40 4.53
CA ASN A 188 2.51 -12.03 4.09
C ASN A 188 2.08 -11.43 2.75
N ILE A 189 1.69 -12.28 1.80
CA ILE A 189 0.99 -11.88 0.60
C ILE A 189 -0.51 -11.99 0.90
N LEU A 190 -1.13 -10.84 1.14
CA LEU A 190 -2.56 -10.73 1.40
C LEU A 190 -3.29 -10.52 0.07
N ILE A 191 -4.17 -11.46 -0.27
CA ILE A 191 -4.99 -11.38 -1.48
C ILE A 191 -6.41 -11.00 -1.05
N PHE A 192 -6.80 -9.78 -1.36
CA PHE A 192 -8.14 -9.26 -1.11
C PHE A 192 -8.98 -9.23 -2.39
N LYS A 193 -10.29 -9.42 -2.26
CA LYS A 193 -11.28 -9.21 -3.32
C LYS A 193 -12.25 -8.11 -2.92
N LYS A 194 -12.50 -7.13 -3.79
CA LYS A 194 -13.53 -6.11 -3.54
C LYS A 194 -14.92 -6.74 -3.68
N LYS A 195 -15.72 -6.69 -2.62
CA LYS A 195 -17.14 -7.09 -2.68
C LYS A 195 -17.88 -6.23 -3.69
N ASN A 196 -18.92 -6.80 -4.30
CA ASN A 196 -19.93 -5.98 -4.95
C ASN A 196 -20.51 -5.01 -3.93
N ALA A 197 -20.74 -3.75 -4.33
CA ALA A 197 -21.76 -2.97 -3.65
C ALA A 197 -23.02 -3.83 -3.63
N ILE A 198 -23.59 -4.05 -2.44
CA ILE A 198 -24.90 -4.68 -2.35
C ILE A 198 -25.80 -3.75 -3.18
N LYS A 199 -26.21 -4.18 -4.37
CA LYS A 199 -27.36 -3.59 -5.03
C LYS A 199 -28.50 -3.90 -4.08
N VAL A 200 -28.87 -2.95 -3.22
CA VAL A 200 -30.06 -3.08 -2.40
C VAL A 200 -31.22 -3.02 -3.38
N HIS A 201 -31.57 -4.17 -3.94
CA HIS A 201 -32.67 -4.30 -4.90
C HIS A 201 -34.04 -4.21 -4.21
N ASN A 202 -34.07 -3.93 -2.91
CA ASN A 202 -35.24 -4.11 -2.05
C ASN A 202 -35.28 -3.16 -0.85
N GLN A 203 -34.77 -1.93 -0.99
CA GLN A 203 -34.77 -0.97 0.12
C GLN A 203 -36.21 -0.66 0.55
N GLU A 204 -37.14 -0.55 -0.41
CA GLU A 204 -38.58 -0.44 -0.13
C GLU A 204 -39.17 -1.68 0.55
N GLN A 205 -38.72 -2.89 0.20
CA GLN A 205 -39.23 -4.12 0.81
C GLN A 205 -38.74 -4.27 2.25
N TYR A 206 -37.50 -3.86 2.53
CA TYR A 206 -36.93 -3.86 3.88
C TYR A 206 -37.54 -2.78 4.77
N ILE A 207 -37.81 -1.59 4.21
CA ILE A 207 -38.54 -0.51 4.90
C ILE A 207 -39.97 -0.98 5.21
N LYS A 208 -40.68 -1.59 4.25
CA LYS A 208 -42.02 -2.17 4.49
C LYS A 208 -42.02 -3.23 5.59
N GLN A 209 -41.03 -4.12 5.61
CA GLN A 209 -40.92 -5.12 6.69
C GLN A 209 -40.67 -4.46 8.05
N LEU A 210 -39.85 -3.42 8.12
CA LEU A 210 -39.63 -2.67 9.36
C LEU A 210 -40.88 -1.93 9.81
N GLU A 211 -41.61 -1.28 8.90
CA GLU A 211 -42.88 -0.61 9.18
C GLU A 211 -43.94 -1.59 9.69
N GLU A 212 -44.04 -2.78 9.11
CA GLU A 212 -45.00 -3.81 9.52
C GLU A 212 -44.67 -4.37 10.92
N VAL A 213 -43.38 -4.57 11.23
CA VAL A 213 -42.92 -5.00 12.55
C VAL A 213 -43.16 -3.91 13.59
N ILE A 214 -42.87 -2.65 13.28
CA ILE A 214 -43.13 -1.51 14.17
C ILE A 214 -44.63 -1.35 14.40
N GLY A 215 -45.46 -1.48 13.36
CA GLY A 215 -46.93 -1.43 13.46
C GLY A 215 -47.48 -2.46 14.43
N LYS A 216 -47.06 -3.73 14.31
CA LYS A 216 -47.45 -4.81 15.24
C LYS A 216 -46.98 -4.57 16.67
N PHE A 217 -45.86 -3.88 16.85
CA PHE A 217 -45.34 -3.53 18.17
C PHE A 217 -46.11 -2.37 18.82
N LEU A 218 -46.69 -1.48 18.01
CA LEU A 218 -47.45 -0.30 18.47
C LEU A 218 -48.95 -0.58 18.66
N GLU A 219 -49.51 -1.62 18.02
CA GLU A 219 -50.92 -2.03 18.16
C GLU A 219 -51.43 -2.13 19.62
N PRO A 220 -50.69 -2.72 20.58
CA PRO A 220 -51.14 -2.82 21.98
C PRO A 220 -51.21 -1.48 22.72
N PHE A 221 -50.57 -0.43 22.19
CA PHE A 221 -50.50 0.89 22.81
C PHE A 221 -51.56 1.86 22.28
N THR A 222 -52.22 1.52 21.16
CA THR A 222 -53.28 2.34 20.55
C THR A 222 -54.69 2.05 21.10
N THR A 223 -54.90 0.96 21.85
CA THR A 223 -56.20 0.59 22.42
C THR A 223 -56.41 1.06 23.87
N LEU A 224 -55.43 1.75 24.46
CA LEU A 224 -55.57 2.45 25.75
C LEU A 224 -55.91 3.93 25.52
N ASN A 225 -57.10 4.21 25.01
CA ASN A 225 -57.81 5.48 25.18
C ASN A 225 -59.28 5.32 24.76
N LEU A 226 -60.09 4.81 25.70
CA LEU A 226 -61.36 5.36 26.17
C LEU A 226 -61.97 4.40 27.19
#